data_AF-A0A4R2JWM4-F1
#
_entry.id   AF-A0A4R2JWM4-F1
#
_cell.length_a   1.000
_cell.length_b   1.000
_cell.length_c   1.000
_cell.angle_alpha   90.00
_cell.angle_beta   90.00
_cell.angle_gamma   90.00
#
_symmetry.space_group_name_H-M   'P 1'
#
loop_
_entity.id
_entity.type
_entity.pdbx_description
1 polymer ?
#
loop_
_entity_poly.entity_id
_entity_poly.type
_entity_poly.pdbx_seq_one_letter_code
_entity_poly.pdbx_strand_id
1 'polypeptide(L)'
;MKKLLFVFLLILVLSVSLVNIGFAASTQNYIRHYAWSSDWGTKIFAFYVSYSASNYTSYPLKYISDHYVAAFNPLPNSPEIGNGNCYLIGVDVVDASSGTLLGSLDSSQFINNPNGSIWNPGTLIYFDLYSPYRISYYSTSPKTVNAIAKTLFQLDPSWIPNNWTDYTTLTFNF
;
A
#
# COMPACT_ATOMS: atom_id res chain seq x y z
N MET A 1 -22.33 -46.79 -11.39
CA MET A 1 -22.66 -45.52 -10.69
C MET A 1 -21.74 -45.20 -9.52
N LYS A 2 -21.51 -46.10 -8.54
CA LYS A 2 -20.69 -45.79 -7.34
C LYS A 2 -19.24 -45.36 -7.63
N LYS A 3 -18.59 -45.94 -8.65
CA LYS A 3 -17.21 -45.58 -9.04
C LYS A 3 -17.09 -44.18 -9.66
N LEU A 4 -18.09 -43.74 -10.44
CA LEU A 4 -18.13 -42.41 -11.06
C LEU A 4 -18.35 -41.32 -10.01
N LEU A 5 -19.23 -41.57 -9.03
CA LEU A 5 -19.45 -40.66 -7.91
C LEU A 5 -18.17 -40.45 -7.08
N PHE A 6 -17.42 -41.53 -6.85
CA PHE A 6 -16.15 -41.49 -6.10
C PHE A 6 -15.07 -40.69 -6.84
N VAL A 7 -14.94 -40.88 -8.16
CA VAL A 7 -14.00 -40.10 -8.98
C VAL A 7 -14.39 -38.62 -9.00
N PHE A 8 -15.69 -38.32 -9.09
CA PHE A 8 -16.19 -36.94 -9.06
C PHE A 8 -15.90 -36.26 -7.71
N LEU A 9 -16.10 -36.99 -6.60
CA LEU A 9 -15.77 -36.49 -5.26
C LEU A 9 -14.26 -36.26 -5.09
N LEU A 10 -13.43 -37.15 -5.63
CA LEU A 10 -11.97 -37.03 -5.56
C LEU A 10 -11.47 -35.79 -6.32
N ILE A 11 -12.03 -35.53 -7.51
CA ILE A 11 -11.71 -34.34 -8.30
C ILE A 11 -12.19 -33.07 -7.57
N LEU A 12 -13.36 -33.11 -6.93
CA LEU A 12 -13.88 -31.98 -6.14
C LEU A 12 -12.97 -31.68 -4.93
N VAL A 13 -12.51 -32.71 -4.22
CA VAL A 13 -11.61 -32.54 -3.06
C VAL A 13 -10.22 -32.04 -3.51
N LEU A 14 -9.71 -32.53 -4.64
CA LEU A 14 -8.44 -32.07 -5.24
C LEU A 14 -8.51 -30.63 -5.77
N SER A 15 -9.68 -30.20 -6.27
CA SER A 15 -9.88 -28.83 -6.73
C SER A 15 -10.05 -27.85 -5.55
N VAL A 16 -10.66 -28.28 -4.44
CA VAL A 16 -10.73 -27.48 -3.21
C VAL A 16 -9.37 -27.36 -2.51
N SER A 17 -8.51 -28.38 -2.58
CA SER A 17 -7.17 -28.34 -1.98
C SER A 17 -6.14 -27.51 -2.76
N LEU A 18 -6.42 -27.16 -4.02
CA LEU A 18 -5.55 -26.32 -4.85
C LEU A 18 -5.81 -24.80 -4.71
N VAL A 19 -6.82 -24.37 -3.95
CA VAL A 19 -7.13 -22.93 -3.80
C VAL A 19 -6.29 -22.26 -2.68
N ASN A 20 -5.52 -23.02 -1.91
CA ASN A 20 -4.56 -22.44 -0.98
C ASN A 20 -3.22 -22.20 -1.68
N ILE A 21 -3.17 -21.19 -2.56
CA ILE A 21 -1.91 -20.52 -2.88
C ILE A 21 -1.50 -19.76 -1.62
N GLY A 22 -0.79 -20.45 -0.73
CA GLY A 22 -0.10 -19.84 0.38
C GLY A 22 1.01 -18.97 -0.19
N PHE A 23 0.75 -17.67 -0.28
CA PHE A 23 1.82 -16.70 -0.48
C PHE A 23 2.69 -16.72 0.78
N ALA A 24 3.93 -17.16 0.62
CA ALA A 24 4.97 -16.86 1.59
C ALA A 24 5.18 -15.34 1.57
N ALA A 25 4.38 -14.63 2.36
CA ALA A 25 4.59 -13.22 2.60
C ALA A 25 5.91 -13.12 3.37
N SER A 26 6.98 -12.76 2.66
CA SER A 26 8.03 -11.99 3.29
C SER A 26 7.35 -10.78 3.96
N THR A 27 7.96 -10.28 5.02
CA THR A 27 7.56 -9.24 5.98
C THR A 27 7.15 -7.86 5.40
N GLN A 28 6.72 -7.80 4.14
CA GLN A 28 6.20 -6.62 3.47
C GLN A 28 4.68 -6.55 3.63
N ASN A 29 4.20 -5.50 4.31
CA ASN A 29 2.78 -5.20 4.42
C ASN A 29 2.25 -4.74 3.06
N TYR A 30 1.85 -5.69 2.22
CA TYR A 30 1.17 -5.40 0.97
C TYR A 30 -0.23 -4.86 1.24
N ILE A 31 -0.59 -3.76 0.60
CA ILE A 31 -1.99 -3.33 0.48
C ILE A 31 -2.64 -4.27 -0.53
N ARG A 32 -3.64 -5.03 -0.09
CA ARG A 32 -4.37 -5.97 -0.94
C ARG A 32 -5.74 -5.42 -1.28
N HIS A 33 -6.03 -5.29 -2.57
CA HIS A 33 -7.36 -4.96 -3.06
C HIS A 33 -7.92 -6.15 -3.81
N TYR A 34 -9.25 -6.18 -3.86
CA TYR A 34 -10.00 -7.17 -4.62
C TYR A 34 -10.84 -6.42 -5.64
N ALA A 35 -10.73 -6.81 -6.91
CA ALA A 35 -11.72 -6.41 -7.89
C ALA A 35 -12.22 -7.63 -8.63
N TRP A 36 -13.35 -7.46 -9.29
CA TRP A 36 -14.02 -8.52 -10.02
C TRP A 36 -14.15 -8.12 -11.49
N SER A 37 -13.82 -9.05 -12.37
CA SER A 37 -14.01 -8.94 -13.82
C SER A 37 -14.94 -10.05 -14.31
N SER A 38 -15.79 -9.75 -15.29
CA SER A 38 -16.64 -10.75 -15.95
C SER A 38 -15.83 -11.81 -16.68
N ASP A 39 -14.65 -11.44 -17.17
CA ASP A 39 -13.82 -12.30 -18.00
C ASP A 39 -12.87 -13.16 -17.16
N TRP A 40 -12.53 -12.72 -15.94
CA TRP A 40 -11.45 -13.31 -15.14
C TRP A 40 -11.78 -13.59 -13.66
N GLY A 41 -13.01 -13.27 -13.22
CA GLY A 41 -13.48 -13.45 -11.84
C GLY A 41 -12.84 -12.46 -10.86
N THR A 42 -12.86 -12.80 -9.56
CA THR A 42 -12.22 -11.98 -8.52
C THR A 42 -10.70 -12.09 -8.61
N LYS A 43 -10.01 -10.96 -8.73
CA LYS A 43 -8.55 -10.85 -8.68
C LYS A 43 -8.09 -10.08 -7.46
N ILE A 44 -6.90 -10.43 -6.99
CA ILE A 44 -6.21 -9.77 -5.89
C ILE A 44 -5.10 -8.91 -6.48
N PHE A 45 -5.06 -7.65 -6.07
CA PHE A 45 -4.00 -6.71 -6.41
C PHE A 45 -3.23 -6.37 -5.15
N ALA A 46 -1.92 -6.59 -5.17
CA ALA A 46 -1.06 -6.30 -4.04
C ALA A 46 -0.09 -5.18 -4.41
N PHE A 47 -0.15 -4.07 -3.70
CA PHE A 47 0.82 -2.98 -3.82
C PHE A 47 1.72 -2.93 -2.61
N TYR A 48 2.98 -2.59 -2.82
CA TYR A 48 3.85 -2.18 -1.75
C TYR A 48 3.87 -0.66 -1.68
N VAL A 49 3.66 -0.11 -0.48
CA VAL A 49 3.82 1.32 -0.23
C VAL A 49 4.99 1.52 0.72
N SER A 50 5.91 2.38 0.32
CA SER A 50 7.02 2.84 1.14
C SER A 50 6.80 4.29 1.52
N TYR A 51 7.14 4.62 2.76
CA TYR A 51 7.30 5.98 3.24
C TYR A 51 8.65 6.05 3.93
N SER A 52 9.42 7.08 3.66
CA SER A 52 10.60 7.42 4.43
C SER A 52 10.60 8.91 4.71
N ALA A 53 11.22 9.30 5.82
CA ALA A 53 11.37 10.70 6.17
C ALA A 53 12.65 10.92 6.96
N SER A 54 13.23 12.09 6.82
CA SER A 54 14.39 12.51 7.60
C SER A 54 13.93 13.12 8.91
N ASN A 55 14.53 12.66 10.01
CA ASN A 55 14.27 13.21 11.33
C ASN A 55 15.55 13.82 11.86
N TYR A 56 15.49 15.11 12.20
CA TYR A 56 16.60 15.83 12.80
C TYR A 56 16.14 16.33 14.17
N THR A 57 16.52 15.69 15.30
CA THR A 57 16.57 16.38 16.62
C THR A 57 17.03 15.56 17.84
N SER A 58 17.58 16.30 18.81
CA SER A 58 17.95 15.93 20.18
C SER A 58 16.85 16.29 21.22
N TYR A 59 15.75 15.53 21.25
CA TYR A 59 14.66 15.54 22.27
C TYR A 59 13.90 16.88 22.50
N PRO A 60 12.92 16.94 23.43
CA PRO A 60 11.44 16.81 23.29
C PRO A 60 10.74 17.41 22.06
N LEU A 61 11.47 17.97 21.10
CA LEU A 61 10.96 18.39 19.80
C LEU A 61 11.23 17.28 18.79
N LYS A 62 10.20 16.77 18.09
CA LYS A 62 10.35 15.85 16.95
C LYS A 62 10.07 16.65 15.68
N TYR A 63 11.05 16.69 14.78
CA TYR A 63 10.93 17.31 13.47
C TYR A 63 11.10 16.25 12.39
N ILE A 64 10.09 16.10 11.54
CA ILE A 64 10.11 15.20 10.38
C ILE A 64 10.06 16.07 9.13
N SER A 65 11.08 15.95 8.28
CA SER A 65 11.20 16.64 6.98
C SER A 65 11.61 15.64 5.89
N ASP A 66 11.68 16.12 4.65
CA ASP A 66 12.19 15.36 3.51
C ASP A 66 11.51 14.00 3.35
N HIS A 67 10.21 14.06 3.08
CA HIS A 67 9.34 12.88 3.01
C HIS A 67 9.38 12.29 1.61
N TYR A 68 9.55 10.98 1.51
CA TYR A 68 9.48 10.25 0.25
C TYR A 68 8.43 9.16 0.35
N VAL A 69 7.58 9.07 -0.67
CA VAL A 69 6.47 8.12 -0.70
C VAL A 69 6.37 7.50 -2.08
N ALA A 70 6.38 6.17 -2.12
CA ALA A 70 6.26 5.43 -3.36
C ALA A 70 5.29 4.25 -3.23
N ALA A 71 4.51 4.01 -4.28
CA ALA A 71 3.68 2.82 -4.43
C ALA A 71 4.00 2.12 -5.73
N PHE A 72 4.17 0.80 -5.66
CA PHE A 72 4.46 0.01 -6.83
C PHE A 72 3.88 -1.41 -6.75
N ASN A 73 3.66 -2.00 -7.92
CA ASN A 73 3.24 -3.39 -8.07
C ASN A 73 4.46 -4.25 -8.44
N PRO A 74 4.83 -5.24 -7.61
CA PRO A 74 5.92 -6.17 -7.89
C PRO A 74 5.59 -7.24 -8.95
N LEU A 75 4.32 -7.36 -9.36
CA LEU A 75 3.81 -8.30 -10.37
C LEU A 75 3.24 -7.54 -11.59
N PRO A 76 4.09 -6.81 -12.33
CA PRO A 76 3.68 -5.96 -13.45
C PRO A 76 3.04 -6.72 -14.62
N ASN A 77 3.42 -7.99 -14.80
CA ASN A 77 3.01 -8.82 -15.93
C ASN A 77 1.63 -9.46 -15.75
N SER A 78 0.85 -9.04 -14.75
CA SER A 78 -0.54 -9.44 -14.53
C SER A 78 -1.46 -8.21 -14.54
N PRO A 79 -1.59 -7.49 -15.68
CA PRO A 79 -2.08 -6.12 -15.69
C PRO A 79 -3.61 -6.07 -15.86
N GLU A 80 -4.37 -6.25 -14.78
CA GLU A 80 -5.68 -5.58 -14.69
C GLU A 80 -5.52 -4.17 -14.08
N ILE A 81 -4.39 -3.89 -13.41
CA ILE A 81 -4.05 -2.59 -12.83
C ILE A 81 -3.61 -1.57 -13.89
N GLY A 82 -3.36 -2.00 -15.14
CA GLY A 82 -3.24 -1.07 -16.26
C GLY A 82 -4.54 -0.31 -16.55
N ASN A 83 -5.67 -0.80 -16.03
CA ASN A 83 -6.98 -0.17 -16.16
C ASN A 83 -7.31 0.72 -14.96
N GLY A 84 -6.33 1.25 -14.22
CA GLY A 84 -6.61 2.10 -13.06
C GLY A 84 -5.45 2.97 -12.61
N ASN A 85 -5.81 4.13 -12.06
CA ASN A 85 -4.92 5.10 -11.46
C ASN A 85 -4.91 4.95 -9.94
N CYS A 86 -3.76 5.18 -9.33
CA CYS A 86 -3.61 5.28 -7.89
C CYS A 86 -2.97 6.62 -7.55
N TYR A 87 -3.58 7.35 -6.63
CA TYR A 87 -3.17 8.68 -6.22
C TYR A 87 -2.85 8.69 -4.73
N LEU A 88 -1.74 9.32 -4.35
CA LEU A 88 -1.51 9.69 -2.97
C LEU A 88 -2.38 10.91 -2.64
N ILE A 89 -3.28 10.77 -1.68
CA ILE A 89 -4.15 11.87 -1.22
C ILE A 89 -3.68 12.47 0.11
N GLY A 90 -2.74 11.82 0.79
CA GLY A 90 -2.04 12.39 1.94
C GLY A 90 -1.30 11.36 2.78
N VAL A 91 -0.67 11.83 3.84
CA VAL A 91 -0.04 11.02 4.88
C VAL A 91 -0.40 11.59 6.25
N ASP A 92 -0.90 10.76 7.15
CA ASP A 92 -1.13 11.14 8.55
C ASP A 92 -0.01 10.56 9.42
N VAL A 93 0.57 11.37 10.28
CA VAL A 93 1.56 10.92 11.27
C VAL A 93 0.86 10.86 12.61
N VAL A 94 0.89 9.69 13.25
CA VAL A 94 0.22 9.41 14.53
C VAL A 94 1.20 8.88 15.57
N ASP A 95 0.93 9.15 16.84
CA ASP A 95 1.63 8.49 17.95
C ASP A 95 1.32 6.99 17.93
N ALA A 96 2.35 6.15 17.90
CA ALA A 96 2.18 4.71 17.70
C ALA A 96 1.48 4.00 18.88
N SER A 97 1.52 4.59 20.07
CA SER A 97 0.93 4.01 21.29
C SER A 97 -0.55 4.36 21.47
N SER A 98 -0.93 5.58 21.09
CA SER A 98 -2.27 6.14 21.35
C SER A 98 -3.11 6.32 20.08
N GLY A 99 -2.49 6.29 18.90
CA GLY A 99 -3.15 6.64 17.64
C GLY A 99 -3.44 8.14 17.49
N THR A 100 -2.98 8.98 18.42
CA THR A 100 -3.22 10.43 18.38
C THR A 100 -2.57 11.05 17.14
N LEU A 101 -3.32 11.84 16.38
CA LEU A 101 -2.79 12.58 15.23
C LEU A 101 -1.77 13.63 15.68
N LEU A 102 -0.57 13.54 15.13
CA LEU A 102 0.54 14.49 15.37
C LEU A 102 0.65 15.51 14.25
N GLY A 103 0.27 15.15 13.02
CA GLY A 103 0.25 16.02 11.87
C GLY A 103 -0.13 15.28 10.59
N SER A 104 -0.40 16.03 9.53
CA SER A 104 -0.81 15.50 8.23
C SER A 104 -0.12 16.26 7.10
N LEU A 105 0.15 15.54 6.01
CA LEU A 105 0.44 16.10 4.70
C LEU A 105 -0.70 15.74 3.75
N ASP A 106 -1.20 16.69 2.97
CA ASP A 106 -2.14 16.43 1.88
C ASP A 106 -1.43 16.33 0.53
N SER A 107 -2.17 15.95 -0.51
CA SER A 107 -1.61 15.76 -1.86
C SER A 107 -0.98 17.00 -2.47
N SER A 108 -1.40 18.22 -2.10
CA SER A 108 -0.84 19.46 -2.64
C SER A 108 0.59 19.72 -2.14
N GLN A 109 0.98 19.03 -1.07
CA GLN A 109 2.29 19.16 -0.44
C GLN A 109 3.31 18.19 -1.02
N PHE A 110 2.92 17.31 -1.94
CA PHE A 110 3.80 16.37 -2.61
C PHE A 110 4.09 16.79 -4.05
N ILE A 111 5.33 16.56 -4.48
CA ILE A 111 5.80 16.74 -5.85
C ILE A 111 6.46 15.45 -6.34
N ASN A 112 6.68 15.32 -7.65
CA ASN A 112 7.43 14.18 -8.19
C ASN A 112 8.81 14.10 -7.53
N ASN A 113 9.22 12.89 -7.15
CA ASN A 113 10.49 12.66 -6.48
C ASN A 113 11.66 13.14 -7.37
N PRO A 114 12.39 14.19 -6.96
CA PRO A 114 13.46 14.76 -7.78
C PRO A 114 14.71 13.87 -7.84
N ASN A 115 14.87 12.96 -6.88
CA ASN A 115 16.01 12.05 -6.79
C ASN A 115 15.76 10.73 -7.52
N GLY A 116 14.52 10.50 -7.97
CA GLY A 116 14.08 9.21 -8.48
C GLY A 116 14.22 8.09 -7.45
N SER A 117 13.81 6.90 -7.87
CA SER A 117 13.90 5.69 -7.06
C SER A 117 14.41 4.54 -7.93
N ILE A 118 15.24 3.66 -7.35
CA ILE A 118 15.76 2.48 -8.04
C ILE A 118 14.76 1.35 -7.88
N TRP A 119 14.09 1.00 -8.97
CA TRP A 119 13.12 -0.10 -9.01
C TRP A 119 13.61 -1.24 -9.92
N ASN A 120 13.08 -2.44 -9.72
CA ASN A 120 13.28 -3.52 -10.66
C ASN A 120 12.71 -3.10 -12.04
N PRO A 121 13.41 -3.33 -13.16
CA PRO A 121 12.93 -2.95 -14.51
C PRO A 121 11.52 -3.43 -14.88
N GLY A 122 11.00 -4.47 -14.22
CA GLY A 122 9.61 -4.89 -14.40
C GLY A 122 8.59 -4.03 -13.64
N THR A 123 8.96 -3.39 -12.54
CA THR A 123 8.03 -2.80 -11.58
C THR A 123 7.13 -1.72 -12.19
N LEU A 124 5.81 -1.85 -12.00
CA LEU A 124 4.85 -0.79 -12.33
C LEU A 124 4.74 0.16 -11.14
N ILE A 125 5.12 1.42 -11.34
CA ILE A 125 5.12 2.48 -10.32
C ILE A 125 3.85 3.30 -10.45
N TYR A 126 3.14 3.52 -9.34
CA TYR A 126 1.90 4.29 -9.30
C TYR A 126 2.12 5.74 -8.91
N PHE A 127 2.94 5.96 -7.88
CA PHE A 127 3.42 7.27 -7.50
C PHE A 127 4.82 7.12 -6.91
N ASP A 128 5.67 8.12 -7.15
CA ASP A 128 7.01 8.28 -6.61
C ASP A 128 7.20 9.76 -6.30
N LEU A 129 6.92 10.13 -5.04
CA LEU A 129 6.70 11.50 -4.62
C LEU A 129 7.64 11.90 -3.49
N TYR A 130 7.93 13.20 -3.44
CA TYR A 130 8.70 13.87 -2.40
C TYR A 130 7.92 15.04 -1.82
N SER A 131 8.10 15.33 -0.53
CA SER A 131 7.60 16.54 0.12
C SER A 131 8.67 17.22 0.97
N PRO A 132 8.93 18.52 0.76
CA PRO A 132 9.79 19.32 1.62
C PRO A 132 9.05 19.90 2.84
N TYR A 133 7.73 19.71 2.94
CA TYR A 133 6.94 20.25 4.04
C TYR A 133 7.29 19.53 5.34
N ARG A 134 7.35 20.30 6.44
CA ARG A 134 7.81 19.80 7.74
C ARG A 134 6.65 19.55 8.68
N ILE A 135 6.65 18.38 9.33
CA ILE A 135 5.80 18.11 10.49
C ILE A 135 6.62 18.28 11.77
N SER A 136 6.11 19.07 12.72
CA SER A 136 6.78 19.35 13.99
C SER A 136 5.83 19.12 15.14
N TYR A 137 6.28 18.36 16.13
CA TYR A 137 5.51 18.03 17.33
C TYR A 137 6.38 18.07 18.57
N TYR A 138 5.77 18.42 19.71
CA TYR A 138 6.45 18.48 21.01
C TYR A 138 5.86 17.47 21.98
N SER A 139 6.72 16.68 22.62
CA SER A 139 6.35 15.79 23.72
C SER A 139 7.44 15.77 24.78
N THR A 140 7.03 15.88 26.05
CA THR A 140 7.91 15.77 27.21
C THR A 140 8.46 14.35 27.43
N SER A 141 7.96 13.37 26.67
CA SER A 141 8.43 11.98 26.66
C SER A 141 8.79 11.54 25.23
N PRO A 142 9.79 10.67 25.04
CA PRO A 142 10.08 10.10 23.74
C PRO A 142 8.92 9.25 23.23
N LYS A 143 8.62 9.37 21.94
CA LYS A 143 7.50 8.69 21.27
C LYS A 143 7.96 8.02 19.99
N THR A 144 7.42 6.83 19.73
CA THR A 144 7.41 6.16 18.43
C THR A 144 6.23 6.70 17.63
N VAL A 145 6.41 6.91 16.33
CA VAL A 145 5.35 7.43 15.45
C VAL A 145 5.11 6.47 14.29
N ASN A 146 3.86 6.41 13.83
CA ASN A 146 3.48 5.71 12.61
C ASN A 146 3.11 6.74 11.54
N ALA A 147 3.44 6.47 10.28
CA ALA A 147 2.90 7.20 9.14
C ALA A 147 1.82 6.36 8.47
N ILE A 148 0.66 6.95 8.21
CA ILE A 148 -0.47 6.33 7.56
C ILE A 148 -0.60 6.95 6.17
N ALA A 149 -0.14 6.25 5.15
CA ALA A 149 -0.32 6.70 3.76
C ALA A 149 -1.79 6.54 3.38
N LYS A 150 -2.37 7.59 2.80
CA LYS A 150 -3.75 7.64 2.30
C LYS A 150 -3.71 7.64 0.79
N THR A 151 -4.31 6.64 0.19
CA THR A 151 -4.31 6.46 -1.26
C THR A 151 -5.74 6.38 -1.78
N LEU A 152 -5.97 7.01 -2.92
CA LEU A 152 -7.19 6.87 -3.70
C LEU A 152 -6.91 6.01 -4.92
N PHE A 153 -7.64 4.90 -5.06
CA PHE A 153 -7.62 4.11 -6.27
C PHE A 153 -8.84 4.48 -7.11
N GLN A 154 -8.59 4.97 -8.31
CA GLN A 154 -9.62 5.27 -9.28
C GLN A 154 -9.37 4.42 -10.50
N LEU A 155 -10.38 3.71 -10.95
CA LEU A 155 -10.21 2.82 -12.08
C LEU A 155 -10.59 3.54 -13.37
N ASP A 156 -10.11 3.05 -14.49
CA ASP A 156 -10.49 3.52 -15.82
C ASP A 156 -12.02 3.55 -15.88
N PRO A 157 -12.66 4.62 -16.37
CA PRO A 157 -14.12 4.71 -16.47
C PRO A 157 -14.77 3.56 -17.25
N SER A 158 -14.01 2.88 -18.12
CA SER A 158 -14.43 1.67 -18.85
C SER A 158 -14.38 0.38 -18.02
N TRP A 159 -13.76 0.42 -16.84
CA TRP A 159 -13.66 -0.64 -15.85
C TRP A 159 -14.56 -0.32 -14.64
N ILE A 160 -15.52 -1.18 -14.30
CA ILE A 160 -16.51 -0.89 -13.24
C ILE A 160 -16.09 -1.50 -11.91
N PRO A 161 -15.47 -0.70 -11.00
CA PRO A 161 -15.82 -0.82 -9.58
C PRO A 161 -15.86 0.52 -8.81
N ASN A 162 -16.48 0.45 -7.63
CA ASN A 162 -16.71 1.55 -6.69
C ASN A 162 -15.41 2.28 -6.29
N ASN A 163 -15.44 3.62 -6.24
CA ASN A 163 -14.31 4.42 -5.72
C ASN A 163 -13.98 4.02 -4.28
N TRP A 164 -12.70 3.73 -3.99
CA TRP A 164 -12.24 3.33 -2.67
C TRP A 164 -11.03 4.15 -2.22
N THR A 165 -10.98 4.47 -0.92
CA THR A 165 -9.85 5.13 -0.26
C THR A 165 -9.25 4.18 0.75
N ASP A 166 -7.94 3.97 0.65
CA ASP A 166 -7.21 3.00 1.47
C ASP A 166 -6.17 3.69 2.36
N TYR A 167 -5.96 3.09 3.53
CA TYR A 167 -5.08 3.58 4.58
C TYR A 167 -4.04 2.53 4.89
N THR A 168 -2.75 2.89 4.86
CA THR A 168 -1.65 1.95 5.17
C THR A 168 -0.76 2.50 6.25
N THR A 169 -0.75 1.81 7.39
CA THR A 169 0.11 2.16 8.53
C THR A 169 1.50 1.58 8.35
N LEU A 170 2.48 2.47 8.38
CA LEU A 170 3.91 2.18 8.34
C LEU A 170 4.51 2.59 9.69
N THR A 171 5.17 1.66 10.37
CA THR A 171 5.76 1.89 11.69
C THR A 171 7.23 2.21 11.56
N PHE A 172 7.65 3.31 12.21
CA PHE A 172 9.04 3.74 12.22
C PHE A 172 9.54 3.83 13.66
N ASN A 173 10.66 3.18 13.94
CA ASN A 173 11.36 3.32 15.21
C ASN A 173 12.46 4.38 15.03
N PHE A 174 12.35 5.48 15.78
CA PHE A 174 13.29 6.60 15.77
C PHE A 174 13.92 6.82 17.14
#